data_AF-A0A8R7UQS9-F1
#
_entry.id   AF-A0A8R7UQS9-F1
#
_cell.length_a   1.000
_cell.length_b   1.000
_cell.length_c   1.000
_cell.angle_alpha   90.00
_cell.angle_beta   90.00
_cell.angle_gamma   90.00
#
_symmetry.space_group_name_H-M   'P 1'
#
loop_
_entity.id
_entity.type
_entity.pdbx_description
1 polymer ?
#
loop_
_entity_poly.entity_id
_entity_poly.type
_entity_poly.pdbx_seq_one_letter_code
_entity_poly.pdbx_strand_id
1 'polypeptide(L)'
;MGDSGGAFCTLGIGYAAPSGMFKVVRLTTTFSHGHQPEHTCELLALEDGARGWRRMQSPPIGDYFGLHKNSMVTIDGMLYFLYSLSPPRVGGDYVLRLDLETEQWKRSIKAPKMRSTMPRMVELNGTLCMVHSEGRRTKNACTTIWLLSDLAKGTWVKAYVIPMPHAVDLVIPLRMMRHDGKLMCYCLHNDRASPTLQVYDPLNGICTQLPDLPGNNLSDVGFCNLHLECYIRST
;
A
#
# COMPACT_ATOMS: atom_id res chain seq x y z
N MET A 1 -36.64 -1.09 -15.92
CA MET A 1 -35.48 -0.16 -15.89
C MET A 1 -34.46 -0.80 -14.98
N GLY A 2 -33.32 -1.23 -15.54
CA GLY A 2 -32.37 -2.10 -14.87
C GLY A 2 -31.64 -1.39 -13.75
N ASP A 3 -31.72 -1.97 -12.56
CA ASP A 3 -30.99 -1.59 -11.35
C ASP A 3 -29.49 -1.74 -11.63
N SER A 4 -28.85 -0.66 -12.05
CA SER A 4 -27.43 -0.66 -12.40
C SER A 4 -26.60 -0.42 -11.14
N GLY A 5 -26.81 -1.25 -10.13
CA GLY A 5 -26.00 -1.25 -8.92
C GLY A 5 -24.58 -1.71 -9.23
N GLY A 6 -23.58 -1.00 -8.70
CA GLY A 6 -22.17 -1.35 -8.85
C GLY A 6 -21.59 -1.84 -7.53
N ALA A 7 -20.53 -2.66 -7.58
CA ALA A 7 -19.76 -3.02 -6.40
C ALA A 7 -18.26 -2.88 -6.67
N PHE A 8 -17.54 -2.25 -5.74
CA PHE A 8 -16.08 -2.30 -5.71
C PHE A 8 -15.63 -3.18 -4.55
N CYS A 9 -14.65 -4.05 -4.83
CA CYS A 9 -14.08 -4.97 -3.86
C CYS A 9 -12.57 -4.75 -3.77
N THR A 10 -12.02 -4.86 -2.57
CA THR A 10 -10.58 -4.80 -2.29
C THR A 10 -10.24 -5.86 -1.24
N LEU A 11 -9.14 -6.59 -1.47
CA LEU A 11 -8.73 -7.75 -0.68
C LEU A 11 -7.36 -7.51 -0.04
N GLY A 12 -7.32 -7.38 1.28
CA GLY A 12 -6.08 -7.32 2.05
C GLY A 12 -5.71 -8.68 2.61
N ILE A 13 -4.41 -8.96 2.73
CA ILE A 13 -3.89 -10.20 3.33
C ILE A 13 -2.84 -9.82 4.36
N GLY A 14 -2.86 -10.50 5.49
CA GLY A 14 -1.89 -10.30 6.56
C GLY A 14 -1.87 -11.45 7.55
N TYR A 15 -0.98 -11.36 8.53
CA TYR A 15 -0.96 -12.23 9.69
C TYR A 15 -1.42 -11.44 10.91
N ALA A 16 -2.01 -12.10 11.89
CA ALA A 16 -2.30 -11.53 13.19
C ALA A 16 -1.07 -11.58 14.10
N ALA A 17 -0.87 -10.58 14.95
CA ALA A 17 0.23 -10.55 15.90
C ALA A 17 -0.33 -10.45 17.34
N PRO A 18 0.10 -11.31 18.28
CA PRO A 18 1.24 -12.22 18.17
C PRO A 18 0.89 -13.63 17.67
N SER A 19 -0.38 -13.95 17.38
CA SER A 19 -0.79 -15.35 17.11
C SER A 19 -0.20 -15.95 15.82
N GLY A 20 0.25 -15.12 14.88
CA GLY A 20 0.80 -15.53 13.58
C GLY A 20 -0.25 -15.97 12.56
N MET A 21 -1.53 -15.99 12.93
CA MET A 21 -2.60 -16.55 12.10
C MET A 21 -2.82 -15.71 10.84
N PHE A 22 -2.72 -16.34 9.66
CA PHE A 22 -2.99 -15.65 8.39
C PHE A 22 -4.49 -15.40 8.18
N LYS A 23 -4.81 -14.17 7.78
CA LYS A 23 -6.17 -13.69 7.54
C LYS A 23 -6.25 -12.95 6.21
N VAL A 24 -7.35 -13.15 5.51
CA VAL A 24 -7.74 -12.40 4.32
C VAL A 24 -8.94 -11.53 4.68
N VAL A 25 -8.88 -10.26 4.33
CA VAL A 25 -9.92 -9.27 4.60
C VAL A 25 -10.47 -8.75 3.28
N ARG A 26 -11.79 -8.83 3.11
CA ARG A 26 -12.51 -8.29 1.96
C ARG A 26 -13.31 -7.08 2.39
N LEU A 27 -13.01 -5.94 1.76
CA LEU A 27 -13.85 -4.74 1.85
C LEU A 27 -14.65 -4.60 0.56
N THR A 28 -15.96 -4.52 0.70
CA THR A 28 -16.87 -4.29 -0.42
C THR A 28 -17.64 -3.00 -0.20
N THR A 29 -17.71 -2.17 -1.23
CA THR A 29 -18.60 -1.02 -1.29
C THR A 29 -19.63 -1.27 -2.39
N THR A 30 -20.91 -1.29 -2.02
CA THR A 30 -22.02 -1.40 -2.97
C THR A 30 -22.67 -0.04 -3.17
N PHE A 31 -23.06 0.24 -4.41
CA PHE A 31 -23.74 1.47 -4.81
C PHE A 31 -25.11 1.11 -5.37
N SER A 32 -26.14 1.76 -4.85
CA SER A 32 -27.50 1.69 -5.36
C SER A 32 -28.01 3.11 -5.59
N HIS A 33 -28.81 3.28 -6.65
CA HIS A 33 -29.28 4.61 -7.05
C HIS A 33 -30.14 5.24 -5.93
N GLY A 34 -29.78 6.45 -5.49
CA GLY A 34 -30.54 7.19 -4.47
C GLY A 34 -30.29 6.75 -3.01
N HIS A 35 -29.35 5.83 -2.76
CA HIS A 35 -28.99 5.39 -1.41
C HIS A 35 -27.52 5.72 -1.08
N GLN A 36 -27.22 5.82 0.21
CA GLN A 36 -25.83 5.87 0.66
C GLN A 36 -25.12 4.56 0.33
N PRO A 37 -23.82 4.59 0.00
CA PRO A 37 -23.05 3.37 -0.20
C PRO A 37 -23.10 2.50 1.05
N GLU A 38 -23.26 1.20 0.86
CA GLU A 38 -23.12 0.23 1.94
C GLU A 38 -21.71 -0.35 1.92
N HIS A 39 -21.10 -0.43 3.09
CA HIS A 39 -19.75 -0.95 3.27
C HIS A 39 -19.81 -2.22 4.10
N THR A 40 -19.33 -3.32 3.53
CA THR A 40 -19.21 -4.59 4.24
C THR A 40 -17.74 -4.95 4.38
N CYS A 41 -17.42 -5.56 5.53
CA CYS A 41 -16.13 -6.16 5.79
C CYS A 41 -16.34 -7.63 6.07
N GLU A 42 -15.56 -8.47 5.41
CA GLU A 42 -15.55 -9.91 5.65
C GLU A 42 -14.13 -10.38 5.87
N LEU A 43 -13.98 -11.40 6.71
CA LEU A 43 -12.70 -11.95 7.11
C LEU A 43 -12.70 -13.46 6.91
N LEU A 44 -11.59 -13.98 6.42
CA LEU A 44 -11.32 -15.40 6.28
C LEU A 44 -10.01 -15.71 7.00
N ALA A 45 -10.06 -16.53 8.04
CA ALA A 45 -8.87 -17.09 8.67
C ALA A 45 -8.44 -18.34 7.90
N LEU A 46 -7.17 -18.44 7.51
CA LEU A 46 -6.69 -19.51 6.63
C LEU A 46 -6.30 -20.79 7.38
N GLU A 47 -5.93 -20.69 8.65
CA GLU A 47 -5.27 -21.78 9.39
C GLU A 47 -6.12 -22.37 10.53
N ASP A 48 -7.30 -21.81 10.84
CA ASP A 48 -8.12 -22.28 11.98
C ASP A 48 -9.02 -23.50 11.64
N GLY A 49 -9.08 -23.90 10.38
CA GLY A 49 -10.00 -24.95 9.91
C GLY A 49 -11.43 -24.45 9.64
N ALA A 50 -11.75 -23.18 9.93
CA ALA A 50 -12.96 -22.49 9.50
C ALA A 50 -13.03 -22.46 7.98
N ARG A 51 -14.19 -22.88 7.46
CA ARG A 51 -14.38 -23.13 6.03
C ARG A 51 -15.03 -21.98 5.29
N GLY A 52 -15.08 -20.77 5.85
CA GLY A 52 -15.85 -19.69 5.24
C GLY A 52 -15.50 -18.28 5.68
N TRP A 53 -15.84 -17.36 4.79
CA TRP A 53 -15.85 -15.93 5.07
C TRP A 53 -16.87 -15.64 6.16
N ARG A 54 -16.50 -14.81 7.14
CA ARG A 54 -17.44 -14.28 8.13
C ARG A 54 -17.50 -12.76 8.07
N ARG A 55 -18.70 -12.23 8.31
CA ARG A 55 -18.92 -10.79 8.33
C ARG A 55 -18.34 -10.18 9.62
N MET A 56 -17.61 -9.09 9.44
CA MET A 56 -17.03 -8.26 10.49
C MET A 56 -17.83 -6.97 10.65
N GLN A 57 -17.53 -6.21 11.71
CA GLN A 57 -18.00 -4.84 11.82
C GLN A 57 -17.53 -4.04 10.60
N SER A 58 -18.42 -3.24 10.02
CA SER A 58 -18.07 -2.33 8.93
C SER A 58 -17.04 -1.28 9.40
N PRO A 59 -16.17 -0.79 8.51
CA PRO A 59 -15.20 0.24 8.87
C PRO A 59 -15.91 1.49 9.39
N PRO A 60 -15.30 2.24 10.34
CA PRO A 60 -15.88 3.42 10.96
C PRO A 60 -15.82 4.62 10.01
N ILE A 61 -16.49 4.52 8.87
CA ILE A 61 -16.58 5.57 7.85
C ILE A 61 -18.06 5.91 7.65
N GLY A 62 -18.40 7.18 7.87
CA GLY A 62 -19.78 7.67 7.76
C GLY A 62 -20.18 8.21 6.38
N ASP A 63 -19.19 8.48 5.51
CA ASP A 63 -19.39 9.18 4.24
C ASP A 63 -18.91 8.35 3.04
N TYR A 64 -19.38 8.70 1.85
CA TYR A 64 -18.94 8.08 0.60
C TYR A 64 -17.42 8.08 0.48
N PHE A 65 -16.83 6.90 0.33
CA PHE A 65 -15.40 6.75 0.06
C PHE A 65 -15.08 5.83 -1.12
N GLY A 66 -14.01 6.18 -1.83
CA GLY A 66 -13.37 5.32 -2.82
C GLY A 66 -12.16 4.63 -2.22
N LEU A 67 -12.10 3.30 -2.30
CA LEU A 67 -10.89 2.53 -1.97
C LEU A 67 -9.88 2.66 -3.11
N HIS A 68 -8.62 2.92 -2.75
CA HIS A 68 -7.54 2.88 -3.74
C HIS A 68 -7.19 1.43 -4.04
N LYS A 69 -7.33 1.05 -5.32
CA LYS A 69 -6.92 -0.29 -5.77
C LYS A 69 -5.45 -0.53 -5.43
N ASN A 70 -5.14 -1.72 -4.93
CA ASN A 70 -3.78 -2.16 -4.61
C ASN A 70 -3.04 -1.24 -3.61
N SER A 71 -3.75 -0.57 -2.71
CA SER A 71 -3.16 0.26 -1.65
C SER A 71 -3.46 -0.33 -0.28
N MET A 72 -2.86 -1.48 -0.02
CA MET A 72 -2.97 -2.18 1.26
C MET A 72 -1.60 -2.70 1.67
N VAL A 73 -1.38 -2.68 2.98
CA VAL A 73 -0.12 -3.11 3.57
C VAL A 73 -0.44 -3.73 4.93
N THR A 74 0.23 -4.83 5.27
CA THR A 74 0.22 -5.39 6.63
C THR A 74 1.57 -5.12 7.27
N ILE A 75 1.55 -4.55 8.48
CA ILE A 75 2.74 -4.29 9.30
C ILE A 75 2.41 -4.70 10.73
N ASP A 76 3.20 -5.60 11.32
CA ASP A 76 3.09 -6.04 12.72
C ASP A 76 1.66 -6.37 13.16
N GLY A 77 0.93 -7.15 12.37
CA GLY A 77 -0.45 -7.53 12.69
C GLY A 77 -1.52 -6.50 12.37
N MET A 78 -1.14 -5.31 11.88
CA MET A 78 -2.07 -4.25 11.50
C MET A 78 -2.19 -4.18 9.98
N LEU A 79 -3.41 -4.32 9.47
CA LEU A 79 -3.74 -4.15 8.07
C LEU A 79 -4.20 -2.71 7.81
N TYR A 80 -3.58 -2.07 6.84
CA TYR A 80 -3.83 -0.69 6.44
C TYR A 80 -4.54 -0.65 5.09
N PHE A 81 -5.55 0.22 4.95
CA PHE A 81 -6.21 0.48 3.66
C PHE A 81 -6.24 1.98 3.38
N LEU A 82 -5.89 2.37 2.16
CA LEU A 82 -6.02 3.75 1.73
C LEU A 82 -7.39 4.03 1.11
N TYR A 83 -8.04 5.10 1.56
CA TYR A 83 -9.32 5.56 1.01
C TYR A 83 -9.37 7.07 0.86
N SER A 84 -10.18 7.54 -0.09
CA SER A 84 -10.47 8.96 -0.28
C SER A 84 -11.90 9.26 0.15
N LEU A 85 -12.09 10.34 0.90
CA LEU A 85 -13.43 10.89 1.14
C LEU A 85 -13.94 11.65 -0.09
N SER A 86 -15.23 11.51 -0.40
CA SER A 86 -15.87 12.26 -1.47
C SER A 86 -16.50 13.56 -0.97
N PRO A 87 -16.41 14.67 -1.73
CA PRO A 87 -15.71 14.79 -3.01
C PRO A 87 -14.18 14.79 -2.83
N PRO A 88 -13.40 14.14 -3.72
CA PRO A 88 -11.96 13.90 -3.56
C PRO A 88 -11.11 15.17 -3.34
N ARG A 89 -11.60 16.33 -3.79
CA ARG A 89 -10.90 17.63 -3.69
C ARG A 89 -11.07 18.30 -2.32
N VAL A 90 -12.06 17.90 -1.53
CA VAL A 90 -12.40 18.50 -0.23
C VAL A 90 -12.15 17.52 0.91
N GLY A 91 -12.49 16.24 0.70
CA GLY A 91 -12.42 15.22 1.72
C GLY A 91 -10.99 14.80 2.10
N GLY A 92 -10.09 14.74 1.12
CA GLY A 92 -8.72 14.26 1.33
C GLY A 92 -8.62 12.73 1.53
N ASP A 93 -7.39 12.25 1.62
CA ASP A 93 -7.07 10.83 1.76
C ASP A 93 -6.83 10.45 3.22
N TYR A 94 -7.22 9.23 3.57
CA TYR A 94 -7.10 8.65 4.91
C TYR A 94 -6.70 7.18 4.83
N VAL A 95 -6.12 6.70 5.92
CA VAL A 95 -5.68 5.31 6.10
C VAL A 95 -6.53 4.67 7.18
N LEU A 96 -7.35 3.69 6.79
CA LEU A 96 -8.01 2.76 7.71
C LEU A 96 -6.99 1.81 8.33
N ARG A 97 -7.29 1.37 9.54
CA ARG A 97 -6.46 0.45 10.30
C ARG A 97 -7.30 -0.66 10.91
N LEU A 98 -6.97 -1.90 10.60
CA LEU A 98 -7.62 -3.08 11.15
C LEU A 98 -6.56 -3.91 11.86
N ASP A 99 -6.74 -4.09 13.16
CA ASP A 99 -5.92 -4.99 13.97
C ASP A 99 -6.36 -6.41 13.68
N LEU A 100 -5.50 -7.23 13.08
CA LEU A 100 -5.87 -8.57 12.65
C LEU A 100 -5.95 -9.55 13.80
N GLU A 101 -5.37 -9.27 14.96
CA GLU A 101 -5.46 -10.12 16.14
C GLU A 101 -6.82 -9.96 16.80
N THR A 102 -7.17 -8.73 17.17
CA THR A 102 -8.44 -8.40 17.84
C THR A 102 -9.61 -8.25 16.87
N GLU A 103 -9.29 -8.12 15.57
CA GLU A 103 -10.24 -7.88 14.48
C GLU A 103 -11.08 -6.61 14.68
N GLN A 104 -10.48 -5.62 15.33
CA GLN A 104 -11.10 -4.33 15.62
C GLN A 104 -10.52 -3.24 14.74
N TRP A 105 -11.41 -2.41 14.22
CA TRP A 105 -11.01 -1.17 13.55
C TRP A 105 -10.37 -0.22 14.57
N LYS A 106 -9.24 0.38 14.19
CA LYS A 106 -8.61 1.47 14.94
C LYS A 106 -8.92 2.80 14.25
N ARG A 107 -8.68 3.89 14.97
CA ARG A 107 -8.87 5.25 14.45
C ARG A 107 -8.13 5.46 13.12
N SER A 108 -8.80 5.99 12.11
CA SER A 108 -8.16 6.33 10.83
C SER A 108 -7.08 7.41 10.99
N ILE A 109 -6.10 7.40 10.10
CA ILE A 109 -5.03 8.39 10.04
C ILE A 109 -5.21 9.23 8.79
N LYS A 110 -5.07 10.56 8.90
CA LYS A 110 -5.07 11.42 7.72
C LYS A 110 -3.79 11.19 6.92
N ALA A 111 -3.91 10.93 5.62
CA ALA A 111 -2.78 10.76 4.73
C ALA A 111 -2.07 12.12 4.49
N PRO A 112 -0.79 12.12 4.07
CA PRO A 112 -0.12 13.37 3.72
C PRO A 112 -0.84 14.06 2.56
N LYS A 113 -0.79 15.39 2.51
CA LYS A 113 -1.39 16.14 1.41
C LYS A 113 -0.61 15.87 0.13
N MET A 114 -1.19 15.07 -0.75
CA MET A 114 -0.59 14.70 -2.03
C MET A 114 -1.29 15.43 -3.18
N ARG A 115 -0.57 15.66 -4.28
CA ARG A 115 -1.14 16.20 -5.52
C ARG A 115 -1.47 15.11 -6.55
N SER A 116 -1.12 13.87 -6.24
CA SER A 116 -1.27 12.72 -7.14
C SER A 116 -2.68 12.14 -7.10
N THR A 117 -3.13 11.58 -8.22
CA THR A 117 -4.43 10.92 -8.34
C THR A 117 -4.39 9.42 -7.99
N MET A 118 -3.19 8.84 -7.82
CA MET A 118 -3.03 7.40 -7.58
C MET A 118 -1.86 7.12 -6.62
N PRO A 119 -1.96 7.54 -5.35
CA PRO A 119 -0.98 7.17 -4.33
C PRO A 119 -0.88 5.66 -4.14
N ARG A 120 0.29 5.20 -3.69
CA ARG A 120 0.52 3.81 -3.28
C ARG A 120 0.97 3.76 -1.84
N MET A 121 0.56 2.70 -1.15
CA MET A 121 0.99 2.42 0.20
C MET A 121 1.92 1.20 0.19
N VAL A 122 3.04 1.31 0.88
CA VAL A 122 4.05 0.24 0.99
C VAL A 122 4.62 0.20 2.40
N GLU A 123 5.25 -0.90 2.77
CA GLU A 123 6.04 -1.00 4.01
C GLU A 123 7.52 -0.80 3.67
N LEU A 124 8.22 -0.06 4.52
CA LEU A 124 9.67 0.11 4.44
C LEU A 124 10.28 -0.05 5.83
N ASN A 125 10.94 -1.19 6.06
CA ASN A 125 11.57 -1.54 7.33
C ASN A 125 10.63 -1.36 8.55
N GLY A 126 9.44 -1.94 8.47
CA GLY A 126 8.41 -1.85 9.51
C GLY A 126 7.67 -0.51 9.57
N THR A 127 7.95 0.41 8.64
CA THR A 127 7.30 1.73 8.62
C THR A 127 6.31 1.84 7.47
N LEU A 128 5.11 2.33 7.76
CA LEU A 128 4.12 2.62 6.74
C LEU A 128 4.56 3.80 5.87
N CYS A 129 4.57 3.59 4.55
CA CYS A 129 5.01 4.56 3.58
C CYS A 129 3.92 4.91 2.58
N MET A 130 3.88 6.18 2.19
CA MET A 130 3.05 6.67 1.10
C MET A 130 3.93 7.15 -0.04
N VAL A 131 3.73 6.57 -1.21
CA VAL A 131 4.51 6.81 -2.42
C VAL A 131 3.62 7.49 -3.43
N HIS A 132 4.05 8.63 -3.94
CA HIS A 132 3.29 9.33 -4.97
C HIS A 132 4.20 10.02 -5.97
N SER A 133 3.78 9.97 -7.24
CA SER A 133 4.50 10.60 -8.34
C SER A 133 3.94 12.01 -8.60
N GLU A 134 4.85 12.98 -8.74
CA GLU A 134 4.57 14.38 -9.05
C GLU A 134 5.12 14.72 -10.43
N GLY A 135 4.47 15.65 -11.14
CA GLY A 135 4.99 16.19 -12.40
C GLY A 135 5.20 15.14 -13.51
N ARG A 136 4.40 14.07 -13.52
CA ARG A 136 4.51 12.96 -14.49
C ARG A 136 4.64 13.51 -15.93
N ARG A 137 5.60 12.98 -16.70
CA ARG A 137 5.97 13.41 -18.07
C ARG A 137 6.50 14.85 -18.19
N THR A 138 6.84 15.53 -17.10
CA THR A 138 7.52 16.83 -17.11
C THR A 138 9.00 16.67 -16.74
N LYS A 139 9.82 17.70 -17.01
CA LYS A 139 11.24 17.71 -16.61
C LYS A 139 11.46 17.65 -15.10
N ASN A 140 10.44 17.99 -14.31
CA ASN A 140 10.48 18.00 -12.85
C ASN A 140 9.76 16.79 -12.26
N ALA A 141 9.62 15.71 -13.03
CA ALA A 141 8.99 14.48 -12.56
C ALA A 141 9.80 13.88 -11.40
N CYS A 142 9.12 13.53 -10.32
CA CYS A 142 9.73 12.87 -9.18
C CYS A 142 8.74 11.94 -8.47
N THR A 143 9.28 10.97 -7.76
CA THR A 143 8.53 10.20 -6.76
C THR A 143 8.89 10.73 -5.40
N THR A 144 7.87 11.14 -4.65
CA THR A 144 8.00 11.55 -3.26
C THR A 144 7.56 10.41 -2.36
N ILE A 145 8.34 10.11 -1.33
CA ILE A 145 8.05 9.08 -0.32
C ILE A 145 7.85 9.76 1.03
N TRP A 146 6.71 9.51 1.64
CA TRP A 146 6.38 9.94 3.00
C TRP A 146 6.42 8.75 3.96
N LEU A 147 7.05 8.92 5.11
CA LEU A 147 7.09 7.93 6.18
C LEU A 147 6.13 8.35 7.30
N LEU A 148 5.37 7.39 7.82
CA LEU A 148 4.57 7.62 9.03
C LEU A 148 5.48 7.63 10.26
N SER A 149 5.89 8.82 10.67
CA SER A 149 6.84 9.02 11.78
C SER A 149 6.23 8.88 13.17
N ASP A 150 4.93 9.18 13.32
CA ASP A 150 4.21 9.08 14.60
C ASP A 150 2.82 8.52 14.32
N LEU A 151 2.62 7.24 14.64
CA LEU A 151 1.36 6.52 14.45
C LEU A 151 0.22 7.07 15.33
N ALA A 152 0.54 7.55 16.54
CA ALA A 152 -0.45 8.02 17.51
C ALA A 152 -1.02 9.38 17.08
N LYS A 153 -0.16 10.27 16.59
CA LYS A 153 -0.56 11.59 16.07
C LYS A 153 -0.96 11.57 14.60
N GLY A 154 -0.62 10.50 13.87
CA GLY A 154 -0.82 10.43 12.43
C GLY A 154 0.09 11.38 11.66
N THR A 155 1.33 11.57 12.11
CA THR A 155 2.27 12.55 11.54
C THR A 155 3.15 11.91 10.48
N TRP A 156 3.17 12.53 9.30
CA TRP A 156 3.95 12.09 8.15
C TRP A 156 5.13 13.01 7.90
N VAL A 157 6.28 12.43 7.58
CA VAL A 157 7.49 13.17 7.18
C VAL A 157 7.80 12.85 5.73
N LYS A 158 8.05 13.89 4.92
CA LYS A 158 8.56 13.73 3.56
C LYS A 158 10.02 13.33 3.66
N ALA A 159 10.31 12.05 3.43
CA ALA A 159 11.65 11.49 3.64
C ALA A 159 12.50 11.51 2.37
N TYR A 160 11.89 11.23 1.21
CA TYR A 160 12.62 11.13 -0.05
C TYR A 160 11.91 11.86 -1.18
N VAL A 161 12.71 12.42 -2.08
CA VAL A 161 12.28 12.96 -3.37
C VAL A 161 13.23 12.39 -4.41
N ILE A 162 12.78 11.36 -5.12
CA ILE A 162 13.57 10.63 -6.10
C ILE A 162 13.26 11.22 -7.48
N PRO A 163 14.24 11.83 -8.17
CA PRO A 163 14.04 12.29 -9.54
C PRO A 163 13.63 11.13 -10.44
N MET A 164 12.62 11.34 -11.28
CA MET A 164 12.17 10.35 -12.26
C MET A 164 12.55 10.82 -13.65
N PRO A 165 13.50 10.13 -14.32
CA PRO A 165 13.75 10.33 -15.74
C PRO A 165 12.45 10.11 -16.55
N HIS A 166 12.32 10.77 -17.71
CA HIS A 166 11.14 10.65 -18.57
C HIS A 166 10.75 9.20 -18.93
N ALA A 167 11.74 8.30 -18.99
CA ALA A 167 11.55 6.88 -19.25
C ALA A 167 10.87 6.13 -18.09
N VAL A 168 10.98 6.61 -16.85
CA VAL A 168 10.46 5.96 -15.65
C VAL A 168 9.01 6.37 -15.40
N ASP A 169 8.13 5.39 -15.27
CA ASP A 169 6.70 5.60 -15.02
C ASP A 169 6.31 5.51 -13.54
N LEU A 170 7.02 4.66 -12.81
CA LEU A 170 6.78 4.41 -11.39
C LEU A 170 8.07 4.00 -10.69
N VAL A 171 8.23 4.46 -9.46
CA VAL A 171 9.27 4.03 -8.53
C VAL A 171 8.59 3.52 -7.26
N ILE A 172 8.89 2.28 -6.85
CA ILE A 172 8.39 1.67 -5.61
C ILE A 172 9.60 1.38 -4.71
N PRO A 173 9.66 1.92 -3.48
CA PRO A 173 10.70 1.56 -2.54
C PRO A 173 10.49 0.12 -2.06
N LEU A 174 11.57 -0.66 -2.01
CA LEU A 174 11.57 -2.06 -1.58
C LEU A 174 12.13 -2.22 -0.17
N ARG A 175 13.30 -1.63 0.06
CA ARG A 175 14.05 -1.84 1.30
C ARG A 175 15.11 -0.77 1.45
N MET A 176 15.35 -0.34 2.68
CA MET A 176 16.51 0.47 3.00
C MET A 176 17.71 -0.43 3.31
N MET A 177 18.84 -0.13 2.68
CA MET A 177 20.09 -0.85 2.84
C MET A 177 20.73 -0.53 4.20
N ARG A 178 21.21 -1.57 4.90
CA ARG A 178 21.60 -1.52 6.33
C ARG A 178 22.79 -0.60 6.65
N HIS A 179 23.65 -0.29 5.69
CA HIS A 179 24.96 0.33 5.97
C HIS A 179 25.09 1.79 5.53
N ASP A 180 24.35 2.21 4.51
CA ASP A 180 24.51 3.53 3.88
C ASP A 180 23.20 4.30 3.74
N GLY A 181 22.09 3.75 4.26
CA GLY A 181 20.77 4.39 4.19
C GLY A 181 20.23 4.53 2.76
N LYS A 182 20.89 3.89 1.79
CA LYS A 182 20.44 3.86 0.41
C LYS A 182 19.17 3.07 0.29
N LEU A 183 18.36 3.43 -0.70
CA LEU A 183 17.05 2.87 -0.91
C LEU A 183 17.06 1.99 -2.16
N MET A 184 16.76 0.71 -1.99
CA MET A 184 16.51 -0.16 -3.12
C MET A 184 15.09 0.11 -3.65
N CYS A 185 15.00 0.33 -4.95
CA CYS A 185 13.78 0.71 -5.65
C CYS A 185 13.51 -0.24 -6.81
N TYR A 186 12.23 -0.54 -7.01
CA TYR A 186 11.71 -1.15 -8.22
C TYR A 186 11.18 -0.06 -9.15
N CYS A 187 11.72 0.02 -10.36
CA CYS A 187 11.38 1.05 -11.33
C CYS A 187 10.70 0.43 -12.56
N LEU A 188 9.46 0.85 -12.83
CA LEU A 188 8.77 0.54 -14.08
C LEU A 188 9.08 1.61 -15.11
N HIS A 189 9.27 1.20 -16.35
CA HIS A 189 9.63 2.07 -17.45
C HIS A 189 8.59 2.04 -18.55
N ASN A 190 8.46 3.16 -19.26
CA ASN A 190 7.55 3.31 -20.39
C ASN A 190 8.17 2.82 -21.71
N ASP A 191 9.50 2.80 -21.80
CA ASP A 191 10.26 2.53 -23.02
C ASP A 191 10.89 1.12 -23.06
N ARG A 192 10.66 0.30 -22.03
CA ARG A 192 11.18 -1.07 -21.93
C ARG A 192 10.10 -2.00 -21.39
N ALA A 193 10.18 -3.27 -21.80
CA ALA A 193 9.26 -4.31 -21.33
C ALA A 193 9.54 -4.76 -19.88
N SER A 194 10.79 -4.66 -19.42
CA SER A 194 11.20 -5.19 -18.11
C SER A 194 11.44 -4.07 -17.09
N PRO A 195 10.95 -4.22 -15.85
CA PRO A 195 11.31 -3.34 -14.75
C PRO A 195 12.79 -3.46 -14.40
N THR A 196 13.36 -2.44 -13.74
CA THR A 196 14.73 -2.47 -13.25
C THR A 196 14.77 -2.33 -11.73
N LEU A 197 15.76 -2.96 -11.09
CA LEU A 197 16.13 -2.64 -9.72
C LEU A 197 17.17 -1.52 -9.72
N GLN A 198 16.96 -0.50 -8.90
CA GLN A 198 17.86 0.63 -8.75
C GLN A 198 18.17 0.87 -7.28
N VAL A 199 19.35 1.40 -6.98
CA VAL A 199 19.74 1.88 -5.66
C VAL A 199 19.78 3.40 -5.71
N TYR A 200 18.91 4.04 -4.95
CA TYR A 200 18.89 5.49 -4.76
C TYR A 200 19.74 5.85 -3.55
N ASP A 201 20.70 6.75 -3.78
CA ASP A 201 21.51 7.34 -2.73
C ASP A 201 20.93 8.71 -2.31
N PRO A 202 20.37 8.83 -1.10
CA PRO A 202 19.76 10.08 -0.64
C PRO A 202 20.79 11.20 -0.42
N LEU A 203 22.09 10.89 -0.27
CA LEU A 203 23.11 11.90 0.00
C LEU A 203 23.44 12.74 -1.23
N ASN A 204 23.44 12.13 -2.41
CA ASN A 204 23.75 12.79 -3.69
C ASN A 204 22.54 12.84 -4.65
N GLY A 205 21.44 12.17 -4.32
CA GLY A 205 20.23 12.13 -5.13
C GLY A 205 20.33 11.27 -6.39
N ILE A 206 21.32 10.38 -6.47
CA ILE A 206 21.62 9.58 -7.67
C ILE A 206 20.98 8.20 -7.56
N CYS A 207 20.40 7.73 -8.66
CA CYS A 207 19.98 6.34 -8.83
C CYS A 207 21.03 5.56 -9.64
N THR A 208 21.50 4.44 -9.11
CA THR A 208 22.37 3.49 -9.82
C THR A 208 21.58 2.23 -10.15
N GLN A 209 21.54 1.84 -11.43
CA GLN A 209 20.91 0.59 -11.85
C GLN A 209 21.75 -0.61 -11.38
N LEU A 210 21.09 -1.60 -10.78
CA LEU A 210 21.71 -2.89 -10.48
C LEU A 210 21.79 -3.74 -11.76
N PRO A 211 22.75 -4.68 -11.85
CA PRO A 211 22.81 -5.60 -12.98
C PRO A 211 21.46 -6.25 -13.24
N ASP A 212 21.10 -6.37 -14.52
CA ASP A 212 19.85 -7.00 -14.91
C ASP A 212 19.79 -8.42 -14.33
N LEU A 213 18.64 -8.79 -13.77
CA LEU A 213 18.43 -10.14 -13.28
C LEU A 213 18.56 -11.12 -14.47
N PRO A 214 19.21 -12.27 -14.31
CA PRO A 214 19.39 -13.21 -15.40
C PRO A 214 18.03 -13.75 -15.87
N GLY A 215 17.73 -13.50 -17.15
CA GLY A 215 16.52 -13.97 -17.82
C GLY A 215 15.56 -12.83 -18.15
N ASN A 216 15.12 -12.78 -19.41
CA ASN A 216 14.12 -11.87 -19.95
C ASN A 216 12.71 -12.25 -19.48
N ASN A 217 12.58 -12.65 -18.22
CA ASN A 217 11.35 -13.14 -17.66
C ASN A 217 10.64 -11.95 -17.02
N LEU A 218 9.42 -11.69 -17.49
CA LEU A 218 8.38 -10.93 -16.80
C LEU A 218 7.98 -11.65 -15.52
N SER A 219 8.94 -12.00 -14.66
CA SER A 219 8.62 -12.29 -13.28
C SER A 219 8.26 -10.96 -12.67
N ASP A 220 6.99 -10.77 -12.34
CA ASP A 220 6.65 -9.97 -11.17
C ASP A 220 7.65 -10.38 -10.09
N VAL A 221 8.56 -9.48 -9.73
CA VAL A 221 9.35 -9.67 -8.52
C VAL A 221 8.28 -9.78 -7.45
N GLY A 222 7.99 -10.99 -6.99
CA GLY A 222 6.90 -11.24 -6.06
C GLY A 222 7.16 -10.42 -4.82
N PHE A 223 6.39 -9.34 -4.64
CA PHE A 223 6.39 -8.51 -3.44
C PHE A 223 5.63 -9.26 -2.34
N CYS A 224 6.08 -10.46 -2.02
CA CYS A 224 5.63 -11.13 -0.84
C CYS A 224 6.46 -10.55 0.29
N ASN A 225 5.81 -9.89 1.26
CA ASN A 225 6.30 -9.83 2.64
C ASN A 225 6.33 -11.26 3.20
N LEU A 226 7.14 -12.12 2.60
CA LEU A 226 7.57 -13.38 3.17
C LEU A 226 8.48 -12.98 4.32
N HIS A 227 7.95 -13.04 5.54
CA HIS A 227 8.75 -13.12 6.74
C HIS A 227 9.58 -14.41 6.67
N LEU A 228 10.67 -14.36 5.92
CA LEU A 228 11.62 -15.48 5.73
C LEU A 228 12.29 -15.89 7.05
N GLU A 229 12.13 -15.08 8.10
CA GLU A 229 12.52 -15.39 9.48
C GLU A 229 11.87 -16.69 9.98
N CYS A 230 10.71 -17.08 9.45
CA CYS A 230 10.06 -18.37 9.77
C CYS A 230 10.71 -19.59 9.08
N TYR A 231 11.62 -19.40 8.11
CA TYR A 231 12.28 -20.47 7.36
C TYR A 231 13.75 -20.68 7.75
N ILE A 232 14.31 -19.82 8.59
CA ILE A 232 15.65 -20.03 9.12
C ILE A 232 15.51 -20.86 10.40
N ARG A 233 15.70 -22.18 10.32
CA ARG A 233 16.05 -22.95 11.51
C ARG A 233 17.36 -22.38 12.05
N SER A 234 17.35 -21.92 13.30
CA SER A 234 18.61 -21.65 14.02
C SER A 234 19.47 -22.90 13.90
N THR A 235 20.65 -22.72 13.33
CA THR A 235 21.76 -23.65 13.58
C THR A 235 22.37 -23.31 14.92
#